data_AF-A0A3D5BRW7-F1
#
_entry.id   AF-A0A3D5BRW7-F1
#
_cell.length_a   1.000
_cell.length_b   1.000
_cell.length_c   1.000
_cell.angle_alpha   90.00
_cell.angle_beta   90.00
_cell.angle_gamma   90.00
#
_symmetry.space_group_name_H-M   'P 1'
#
loop_
_entity.id
_entity.type
_entity.pdbx_description
1 polymer ?
#
loop_
_entity_poly.entity_id
_entity_poly.type
_entity_poly.pdbx_seq_one_letter_code
_entity_poly.pdbx_strand_id
1 'polypeptide(L)'
;FSRGVMVPEFEQVAFAMKPGETSEIVTTPFGYHIIRCDGYIEPGIKPLEEVQGEVKAEVVAEKSRQLALEKAMDAYNINRKTGDLESAAQANALEIRETGFFERDGEIDGFGASQQISSAAFALGEKDLARPLVLSQGVVLFGLKER
;
A
#
# COMPACT_ATOMS: atom_id res chain seq x y z
N PHE A 1 11.58 -25.20 0.73
CA PHE A 1 10.45 -24.89 1.62
C PHE A 1 10.99 -24.40 2.95
N SER A 2 10.17 -23.75 3.78
CA SER A 2 10.56 -23.24 5.11
C SER A 2 10.28 -24.28 6.21
N ARG A 3 10.97 -24.17 7.35
CA ARG A 3 10.70 -25.03 8.52
C ARG A 3 9.25 -24.87 9.02
N GLY A 4 8.64 -25.95 9.48
CA GLY A 4 7.26 -26.04 9.96
C GLY A 4 6.21 -26.24 8.86
N VAL A 5 6.61 -26.32 7.58
CA VAL A 5 5.68 -26.54 6.46
C VAL A 5 5.48 -28.03 6.18
N MET A 6 6.51 -28.86 6.45
CA MET A 6 6.47 -30.30 6.20
C MET A 6 6.36 -31.06 7.53
N VAL A 7 5.94 -32.32 7.45
CA VAL A 7 5.92 -33.22 8.61
C VAL A 7 7.33 -33.40 9.19
N PRO A 8 7.48 -33.57 10.52
CA PRO A 8 8.78 -33.57 11.18
C PRO A 8 9.78 -34.56 10.60
N GLU A 9 9.32 -35.75 10.21
CA GLU A 9 10.16 -36.83 9.68
C GLU A 9 10.76 -36.46 8.31
N PHE A 10 9.95 -35.83 7.46
CA PHE A 10 10.42 -35.33 6.16
C PHE A 10 11.36 -34.14 6.34
N GLU A 11 10.94 -33.20 7.19
CA GLU A 11 11.66 -31.95 7.40
C GLU A 11 13.07 -32.18 7.95
N GLN A 12 13.21 -33.03 8.97
CA GLN A 12 14.48 -33.32 9.60
C GLN A 12 15.49 -33.88 8.61
N VAL A 13 15.06 -34.81 7.75
CA VAL A 13 15.92 -35.41 6.73
C VAL A 13 16.29 -34.36 5.67
N ALA A 14 15.31 -33.65 5.12
CA ALA A 14 15.53 -32.68 4.06
C ALA A 14 16.49 -31.53 4.45
N PHE A 15 16.40 -31.02 5.69
CA PHE A 15 17.29 -29.96 6.17
C PHE A 15 18.65 -30.44 6.68
N ALA A 16 18.85 -31.75 6.86
CA ALA A 16 20.15 -32.33 7.21
C ALA A 16 20.99 -32.69 5.97
N MET A 17 20.36 -32.77 4.80
CA MET A 17 21.00 -33.13 3.54
C MET A 17 21.76 -31.97 2.91
N LYS A 18 22.83 -32.29 2.18
CA LYS A 18 23.57 -31.34 1.35
C LYS A 18 22.96 -31.24 -0.05
N PRO A 19 23.13 -30.11 -0.76
CA PRO A 19 22.75 -29.99 -2.16
C PRO A 19 23.34 -31.12 -3.03
N GLY A 20 22.50 -31.72 -3.87
CA GLY A 20 22.81 -32.86 -4.73
C GLY A 20 22.59 -34.23 -4.09
N GLU A 21 22.38 -34.31 -2.77
CA GLU A 21 22.16 -35.60 -2.10
C GLU A 21 20.73 -36.12 -2.33
N THR A 22 20.61 -37.46 -2.33
CA THR A 22 19.32 -38.16 -2.32
C THR A 22 19.24 -38.98 -1.03
N SER A 23 18.11 -38.89 -0.33
CA SER A 23 17.90 -39.57 0.95
C SER A 23 17.66 -41.07 0.75
N GLU A 24 17.79 -41.82 1.84
CA GLU A 24 17.13 -43.13 1.95
C GLU A 24 15.60 -42.96 2.05
N ILE A 25 14.87 -44.08 2.10
CA ILE A 25 13.41 -44.07 2.21
C ILE A 25 13.00 -43.45 3.55
N VAL A 26 12.31 -42.32 3.49
CA VAL A 26 11.73 -41.62 4.63
C VAL A 26 10.28 -42.07 4.79
N THR A 27 9.92 -42.57 5.96
CA THR A 27 8.54 -42.94 6.28
C THR A 27 7.84 -41.78 6.95
N THR A 28 6.68 -41.40 6.44
CA THR A 28 5.80 -40.39 7.04
C THR A 28 4.39 -40.96 7.19
N PRO A 29 3.46 -40.26 7.89
CA PRO A 29 2.06 -40.66 7.92
C PRO A 29 1.38 -40.76 6.55
N PHE A 30 1.99 -40.18 5.50
CA PHE A 30 1.50 -40.20 4.12
C PHE A 30 2.11 -41.32 3.26
N GLY A 31 3.00 -42.15 3.84
CA GLY A 31 3.65 -43.27 3.16
C GLY A 31 5.17 -43.12 3.09
N TYR A 32 5.76 -43.63 2.01
CA TYR A 32 7.21 -43.67 1.82
C TYR A 32 7.64 -42.59 0.82
N HIS A 33 8.71 -41.87 1.15
CA HIS A 33 9.24 -40.77 0.35
C HIS A 33 10.75 -40.96 0.12
N ILE A 34 11.22 -40.57 -1.07
CA ILE A 34 12.64 -40.41 -1.36
C ILE A 34 12.84 -38.93 -1.69
N ILE A 35 13.77 -38.28 -0.99
CA ILE A 35 13.98 -36.84 -1.06
C ILE A 35 15.27 -36.60 -1.85
N ARG A 36 15.26 -35.65 -2.79
CA ARG A 36 16.47 -35.13 -3.41
C ARG A 36 16.63 -33.66 -3.04
N CYS A 37 17.78 -33.28 -2.52
CA CYS A 37 18.08 -31.89 -2.17
C CYS A 37 18.64 -31.20 -3.42
N ASP A 38 17.82 -30.47 -4.16
CA ASP A 38 18.30 -29.73 -5.34
C ASP A 38 19.11 -28.47 -4.96
N GLY A 39 18.94 -27.96 -3.74
CA GLY A 39 19.66 -26.78 -3.24
C GLY A 39 19.31 -26.45 -1.79
N TYR A 40 20.23 -25.77 -1.11
CA TYR A 40 20.08 -25.34 0.28
C TYR A 40 20.33 -23.83 0.37
N ILE A 41 19.36 -23.11 0.94
CA ILE A 41 19.48 -21.68 1.22
C ILE A 41 19.92 -21.56 2.68
N GLU A 42 21.13 -21.05 2.91
CA GLU A 42 21.65 -20.84 4.26
C GLU A 42 20.72 -19.94 5.08
N PRO A 43 20.50 -20.24 6.37
CA PRO A 43 19.78 -19.34 7.26
C PRO A 43 20.60 -18.06 7.41
N GLY A 44 20.21 -17.04 6.66
CA GLY A 44 20.85 -15.74 6.63
C GLY A 44 19.82 -14.64 6.40
N ILE A 45 20.12 -13.45 6.92
CA ILE A 45 19.42 -12.25 6.51
C ILE A 45 19.82 -12.02 5.05
N LYS A 46 18.85 -11.83 4.14
CA LYS A 46 19.18 -11.40 2.77
C LYS A 46 20.15 -10.22 2.85
N PRO A 47 21.25 -10.18 2.08
CA PRO A 47 22.20 -9.09 2.11
C PRO A 47 21.47 -7.75 2.02
N LEU A 48 21.91 -6.75 2.80
CA LEU A 48 21.28 -5.42 2.79
C LEU A 48 21.15 -4.89 1.36
N GLU A 49 22.14 -5.13 0.51
CA GLU A 49 22.15 -4.74 -0.91
C GLU A 49 20.97 -5.31 -1.73
N GLU A 50 20.49 -6.51 -1.41
CA GLU A 50 19.36 -7.15 -2.10
C GLU A 50 18.00 -6.60 -1.65
N VAL A 51 17.89 -6.17 -0.40
CA VAL A 51 16.61 -5.72 0.20
C VAL A 51 16.51 -4.20 0.35
N GLN A 52 17.63 -3.48 0.27
CA GLN A 52 17.67 -2.03 0.47
C GLN A 52 16.80 -1.29 -0.53
N GLY A 53 16.74 -1.76 -1.78
CA GLY A 53 15.88 -1.17 -2.81
C GLY A 53 14.39 -1.27 -2.45
N GLU A 54 13.95 -2.47 -2.06
CA GLU A 54 12.57 -2.77 -1.67
C GLU A 54 12.18 -2.00 -0.40
N VAL A 55 13.00 -2.08 0.64
CA VAL A 55 12.76 -1.39 1.92
C VAL A 55 12.75 0.13 1.73
N LYS A 56 13.67 0.67 0.91
CA LYS A 56 13.69 2.11 0.63
C LYS A 56 12.43 2.53 -0.12
N ALA A 57 11.99 1.77 -1.11
CA ALA A 57 10.76 2.06 -1.84
C ALA A 57 9.54 2.05 -0.91
N GLU A 58 9.44 1.06 -0.03
CA GLU A 58 8.35 0.94 0.95
C GLU A 58 8.36 2.10 1.96
N VAL A 59 9.52 2.42 2.54
CA VAL A 59 9.67 3.52 3.50
C VAL A 59 9.36 4.87 2.84
N VAL A 60 9.82 5.08 1.60
CA VAL A 60 9.51 6.29 0.84
C VAL A 60 8.01 6.39 0.58
N ALA A 61 7.36 5.30 0.15
CA ALA A 61 5.92 5.28 -0.08
C ALA A 61 5.14 5.61 1.19
N GLU A 62 5.49 4.98 2.32
CA GLU A 62 4.81 5.20 3.59
C GLU A 62 5.02 6.62 4.13
N LYS A 63 6.25 7.14 4.07
CA LYS A 63 6.54 8.52 4.47
C LYS A 63 5.86 9.55 3.57
N SER A 64 5.79 9.28 2.27
CA SER A 64 5.09 10.14 1.32
C SER A 64 3.60 10.19 1.61
N ARG A 65 2.99 9.04 1.90
CA ARG A 65 1.56 8.94 2.28
C ARG A 65 1.28 9.68 3.60
N GLN A 66 2.14 9.51 4.59
CA GLN A 66 2.04 10.20 5.87
C GLN A 66 2.11 11.72 5.69
N LEU A 67 3.09 12.20 4.94
CA LEU A 67 3.27 13.63 4.65
C LEU A 67 2.09 14.21 3.85
N ALA A 68 1.56 13.45 2.88
CA ALA A 68 0.40 13.86 2.10
C ALA A 68 -0.84 14.04 2.98
N LEU A 69 -1.07 13.11 3.91
CA LEU A 69 -2.17 13.19 4.86
C LEU A 69 -2.03 14.40 5.80
N GLU A 70 -0.83 14.61 6.34
CA GLU A 70 -0.52 15.76 7.20
C GLU A 70 -0.81 17.07 6.49
N LYS A 71 -0.26 17.27 5.28
CA LYS A 71 -0.52 18.46 4.47
C LYS A 71 -1.99 18.66 4.14
N ALA A 72 -2.71 17.59 3.83
CA ALA A 72 -4.14 17.67 3.54
C ALA A 72 -4.95 18.06 4.79
N MET A 73 -4.59 17.54 5.97
CA MET A 73 -5.21 17.93 7.23
C MET A 73 -4.91 19.38 7.60
N ASP A 74 -3.68 19.84 7.40
CA ASP A 74 -3.30 21.22 7.67
C ASP A 74 -4.01 22.20 6.75
N ALA A 75 -4.07 21.90 5.45
CA ALA A 75 -4.85 22.68 4.49
C ALA A 75 -6.35 22.72 4.86
N TYR A 76 -6.93 21.58 5.22
CA TYR A 76 -8.31 21.50 5.70
C TYR A 76 -8.54 22.38 6.94
N ASN A 77 -7.62 22.34 7.91
CA ASN A 77 -7.72 23.11 9.15
C ASN A 77 -7.57 24.63 8.92
N ILE A 78 -6.69 25.03 7.99
CA ILE A 78 -6.52 26.44 7.61
C ILE A 78 -7.80 26.95 6.94
N ASN A 79 -8.29 26.24 5.92
CA ASN A 79 -9.50 26.65 5.21
C ASN A 79 -10.71 26.71 6.16
N ARG A 80 -10.87 25.76 7.09
CA ARG A 80 -11.98 25.82 8.07
C ARG A 80 -11.93 27.06 8.98
N LYS A 81 -10.77 27.68 9.15
CA LYS A 81 -10.59 28.92 9.94
C LYS A 81 -10.73 30.17 9.08
N THR A 82 -10.24 30.15 7.85
CA THR A 82 -10.14 31.33 6.98
C THR A 82 -11.23 31.44 5.93
N GLY A 83 -11.86 30.32 5.57
CA GLY A 83 -12.76 30.20 4.42
C GLY A 83 -12.06 30.28 3.06
N ASP A 84 -10.73 30.27 3.04
CA ASP A 84 -9.92 30.50 1.84
C ASP A 84 -9.12 29.25 1.47
N LEU A 85 -9.48 28.65 0.33
CA LEU A 85 -8.85 27.45 -0.21
C LEU A 85 -7.50 27.74 -0.86
N GLU A 86 -7.35 28.91 -1.50
CA GLU A 86 -6.11 29.32 -2.16
C GLU A 86 -5.01 29.56 -1.13
N SER A 87 -5.33 30.25 -0.04
CA SER A 87 -4.39 30.41 1.09
C SER A 87 -4.01 29.07 1.71
N ALA A 88 -4.96 28.16 1.88
CA ALA A 88 -4.70 26.82 2.45
C ALA A 88 -3.79 25.98 1.55
N ALA A 89 -3.98 26.06 0.22
CA ALA A 89 -3.15 25.37 -0.75
C ALA A 89 -1.74 25.96 -0.80
N GLN A 90 -1.61 27.29 -0.87
CA GLN A 90 -0.29 27.97 -0.89
C GLN A 90 0.52 27.67 0.37
N ALA A 91 -0.10 27.72 1.55
CA ALA A 91 0.57 27.45 2.83
C ALA A 91 1.15 26.03 2.90
N ASN A 92 0.56 25.07 2.18
CA ASN A 92 0.98 23.67 2.17
C ASN A 92 1.73 23.26 0.88
N ALA A 93 2.00 24.23 0.00
CA ALA A 93 2.55 24.02 -1.34
C ALA A 93 1.77 22.96 -2.14
N LEU A 94 0.44 23.07 -2.12
CA LEU A 94 -0.49 22.21 -2.85
C LEU A 94 -0.98 22.92 -4.11
N GLU A 95 -1.26 22.14 -5.15
CA GLU A 95 -1.84 22.62 -6.40
C GLU A 95 -3.36 22.45 -6.35
N ILE A 96 -4.10 23.49 -6.72
CA ILE A 96 -5.57 23.42 -6.87
C ILE A 96 -5.88 23.02 -8.30
N ARG A 97 -6.72 22.00 -8.47
CA ARG A 97 -7.22 21.53 -9.76
C ARG A 97 -8.72 21.43 -9.75
N GLU A 98 -9.32 21.66 -10.91
CA GLU A 98 -10.76 21.53 -11.13
C GLU A 98 -11.04 20.28 -11.95
N THR A 99 -11.97 19.45 -11.49
CA THR A 99 -12.34 18.18 -12.14
C THR A 99 -13.41 18.37 -13.23
N GLY A 100 -13.95 19.58 -13.38
CA GLY A 100 -15.17 19.84 -14.16
C GLY A 100 -16.43 19.25 -13.51
N PHE A 101 -17.54 19.30 -14.24
CA PHE A 101 -18.81 18.70 -13.83
C PHE A 101 -18.79 17.19 -14.04
N PHE A 102 -19.33 16.44 -13.07
CA PHE A 102 -19.46 15.00 -13.15
C PHE A 102 -20.77 14.53 -12.50
N GLU A 103 -21.29 13.39 -12.96
CA GLU A 103 -22.45 12.73 -12.39
C GLU A 103 -22.07 11.84 -11.20
N ARG A 104 -23.04 11.47 -10.35
CA ARG A 104 -22.78 10.63 -9.15
C ARG A 104 -22.11 9.29 -9.48
N ASP A 105 -22.46 8.71 -10.63
CA ASP A 105 -21.93 7.44 -11.13
C ASP A 105 -21.03 7.62 -12.37
N GLY A 106 -20.65 8.87 -12.67
CA GLY A 106 -19.82 9.23 -13.82
C GLY A 106 -18.31 9.15 -13.56
N GLU A 107 -17.54 9.36 -14.62
CA GLU A 107 -16.09 9.53 -14.52
C GLU A 107 -15.75 10.94 -14.01
N ILE A 108 -14.75 11.01 -13.14
CA ILE A 108 -14.21 12.26 -12.59
C ILE A 108 -12.85 12.50 -13.23
N ASP A 109 -12.62 13.67 -13.81
CA ASP A 109 -11.34 13.98 -14.44
C ASP A 109 -10.18 13.84 -13.44
N GLY A 110 -9.11 13.17 -13.86
CA GLY A 110 -7.95 12.84 -13.04
C GLY A 110 -8.15 11.72 -12.00
N PHE A 111 -9.39 11.25 -11.75
CA PHE A 111 -9.67 10.23 -10.74
C PHE A 111 -10.47 9.02 -11.24
N GLY A 112 -11.03 9.09 -12.45
CA GLY A 112 -11.86 8.05 -13.04
C GLY A 112 -13.16 7.82 -12.27
N ALA A 113 -13.71 6.60 -12.37
CA ALA A 113 -14.88 6.20 -11.60
C ALA A 113 -14.51 5.98 -10.12
N SER A 114 -14.78 6.97 -9.27
CA SER A 114 -14.49 6.91 -7.83
C SER A 114 -15.74 7.17 -6.99
N GLN A 115 -16.32 6.08 -6.49
CA GLN A 115 -17.52 6.14 -5.64
C GLN A 115 -17.27 6.89 -4.32
N GLN A 116 -16.04 6.85 -3.81
CA GLN A 116 -15.67 7.55 -2.56
C GLN A 116 -15.67 9.07 -2.76
N ILE A 117 -15.11 9.55 -3.88
CA ILE A 117 -15.10 10.98 -4.21
C ILE A 117 -16.53 11.43 -4.52
N SER A 118 -17.25 10.71 -5.38
CA SER A 118 -18.60 11.11 -5.78
C SER A 118 -19.55 11.16 -4.57
N SER A 119 -19.52 10.14 -3.70
CA SER A 119 -20.38 10.13 -2.51
C SER A 119 -20.09 11.31 -1.57
N ALA A 120 -18.81 11.63 -1.35
CA ALA A 120 -18.42 12.74 -0.48
C ALA A 120 -18.69 14.12 -1.12
N ALA A 121 -18.43 14.29 -2.41
CA ALA A 121 -18.70 15.53 -3.15
C ALA A 121 -20.20 15.87 -3.13
N PHE A 122 -21.07 14.91 -3.40
CA PHE A 122 -22.52 15.17 -3.40
C PHE A 122 -23.13 15.32 -2.00
N ALA A 123 -22.40 14.95 -0.95
CA ALA A 123 -22.81 15.13 0.45
C ALA A 123 -22.33 16.47 1.06
N LEU A 124 -21.45 17.20 0.36
CA LEU A 124 -20.91 18.49 0.82
C LEU A 124 -21.91 19.63 0.65
N GLY A 125 -21.85 20.59 1.58
CA GLY A 125 -22.49 21.88 1.44
C GLY A 125 -21.70 22.80 0.50
N GLU A 126 -22.37 23.84 -0.02
CA GLU A 126 -21.69 24.90 -0.76
C GLU A 126 -20.61 25.54 0.11
N LYS A 127 -19.40 25.70 -0.44
CA LYS A 127 -18.20 26.26 0.23
C LYS A 127 -17.59 25.40 1.34
N ASP A 128 -18.12 24.20 1.60
CA ASP A 128 -17.48 23.26 2.52
C ASP A 128 -16.39 22.43 1.81
N LEU A 129 -15.35 22.06 2.56
CA LEU A 129 -14.36 21.07 2.15
C LEU A 129 -14.71 19.68 2.68
N ALA A 130 -14.49 18.67 1.85
CA ALA A 130 -14.47 17.28 2.29
C ALA A 130 -13.35 17.08 3.29
N ARG A 131 -13.53 16.11 4.18
CA ARG A 131 -12.40 15.59 4.96
C ARG A 131 -11.41 14.93 4.00
N PRO A 132 -10.08 15.02 4.27
CA PRO A 132 -9.09 14.34 3.45
C PRO A 132 -9.44 12.85 3.25
N LEU A 133 -9.55 12.44 1.99
CA LEU A 133 -9.82 11.04 1.62
C LEU A 133 -8.51 10.37 1.20
N VAL A 134 -8.26 9.18 1.75
CA VAL A 134 -7.10 8.35 1.40
C VAL A 134 -7.54 7.36 0.32
N LEU A 135 -7.04 7.54 -0.89
CA LEU A 135 -7.28 6.70 -2.05
C LEU A 135 -6.04 5.83 -2.35
N SER A 136 -6.20 4.84 -3.23
CA SER A 136 -5.08 4.03 -3.73
C SER A 136 -4.01 4.86 -4.46
N GLN A 137 -4.42 5.94 -5.11
CA GLN A 137 -3.57 6.85 -5.88
C GLN A 137 -3.01 8.02 -5.06
N GLY A 138 -3.42 8.20 -3.80
CA GLY A 138 -2.94 9.29 -2.94
C GLY A 138 -3.99 9.84 -1.98
N VAL A 139 -3.69 10.97 -1.34
CA VAL A 139 -4.62 11.68 -0.46
C VAL A 139 -5.21 12.87 -1.21
N VAL A 140 -6.54 13.04 -1.15
CA VAL A 140 -7.25 14.11 -1.85
C VAL A 140 -8.04 14.95 -0.84
N LEU A 141 -7.94 16.26 -0.99
CA LEU A 141 -8.76 17.27 -0.33
C LEU A 141 -9.49 18.05 -1.42
N PHE A 142 -10.81 18.15 -1.33
CA PHE A 142 -11.62 18.83 -2.34
C PHE A 142 -12.85 19.51 -1.71
N GLY A 143 -13.41 20.48 -2.43
CA GLY A 143 -14.65 21.18 -2.07
C GLY A 143 -15.51 21.40 -3.31
N LEU A 144 -16.76 21.80 -3.08
CA LEU A 144 -17.67 22.13 -4.18
C LEU A 144 -17.45 23.58 -4.63
N LYS A 145 -17.14 23.76 -5.91
CA LYS A 145 -17.10 25.07 -6.56
C LYS A 145 -18.50 25.49 -7.03
N GLU A 146 -19.16 24.62 -7.79
CA GLU A 146 -20.49 24.82 -8.36
C GLU A 146 -21.23 23.47 -8.39
N ARG A 147 -22.58 23.50 -8.38
CA ARG A 147 -23.44 22.32 -8.35
C ARG A 147 -24.47 22.36 -9.46
#